data_AF-A0A933GCM3-F1
#
_entry.id   AF-A0A933GCM3-F1
#
_cell.length_a   1.000
_cell.length_b   1.000
_cell.length_c   1.000
_cell.angle_alpha   90.00
_cell.angle_beta   90.00
_cell.angle_gamma   90.00
#
_symmetry.space_group_name_H-M   'P 1'
#
loop_
_entity.id
_entity.type
_entity.pdbx_description
1 polymer ?
#
loop_
_entity_poly.entity_id
_entity_poly.type
_entity_poly.pdbx_seq_one_letter_code
_entity_poly.pdbx_strand_id
1 'polypeptide(L)'
;WRHDDPIYGRFPLYGPPAKLSATPGRIKWVIKPVGADNDFVFRGFLGLGPDEIKRLEREGIIGRWADKPGQKPPDGWSGEGKAL
;
A
#
# COMPACT_ATOMS: atom_id res chain seq x y z
N TRP A 1 17.31 11.45 1.69
CA TRP A 1 16.59 11.05 2.92
C TRP A 1 16.80 9.56 3.11
N ARG A 2 16.87 9.07 4.35
CA ARG A 2 16.83 7.62 4.63
C ARG A 2 15.46 7.33 5.22
N HIS A 3 14.68 6.51 4.52
CA HIS A 3 13.41 6.02 5.02
C HIS A 3 13.56 4.54 5.33
N ASP A 4 12.94 4.10 6.42
CA ASP A 4 12.88 2.71 6.82
C ASP A 4 11.45 2.25 6.55
N ASP A 5 11.28 1.53 5.44
CA ASP A 5 9.96 1.09 5.00
C ASP A 5 9.63 -0.27 5.62
N PRO A 6 8.41 -0.46 6.17
CA PRO A 6 8.03 -1.72 6.81
C PRO A 6 7.97 -2.92 5.85
N ILE A 7 7.87 -2.70 4.54
CA ILE A 7 7.79 -3.77 3.53
C ILE A 7 9.18 -4.06 2.94
N TYR A 8 9.95 -3.01 2.66
CA TYR A 8 11.19 -3.12 1.87
C TYR A 8 12.47 -2.77 2.65
N GLY A 9 12.35 -2.42 3.93
CA GLY A 9 13.45 -2.01 4.79
C GLY A 9 14.03 -0.65 4.40
N ARG A 10 15.31 -0.44 4.73
CA ARG A 10 15.94 0.87 4.65
C ARG A 10 16.59 1.16 3.29
N PHE A 11 16.21 2.26 2.66
CA PHE A 11 16.84 2.68 1.40
C PHE A 11 16.85 4.21 1.18
N PRO A 12 17.73 4.72 0.28
CA PRO A 12 17.80 6.15 -0.01
C PRO A 12 16.62 6.60 -0.87
N LEU A 13 16.01 7.73 -0.50
CA LEU A 13 14.97 8.39 -1.27
C LEU A 13 15.28 9.87 -1.48
N TYR A 14 14.88 10.38 -2.64
CA TYR A 14 14.75 11.81 -2.86
C TYR A 14 13.63 12.34 -1.97
N GLY A 15 13.97 13.29 -1.10
CA GLY A 15 12.99 13.92 -0.23
C GLY A 15 12.15 14.94 -1.00
N PRO A 16 11.05 15.44 -0.39
CA PRO A 16 10.27 16.52 -0.97
C PRO A 16 11.17 17.73 -1.27
N PRO A 17 11.20 18.25 -2.53
CA PRO A 17 12.10 19.32 -2.90
C PRO A 17 11.69 20.65 -2.25
N ALA A 18 10.39 20.93 -2.17
CA ALA A 18 9.85 22.12 -1.51
C ALA A 18 9.99 22.04 0.02
N LYS A 19 10.39 23.16 0.63
CA LYS A 19 10.48 23.32 2.09
C LYS A 19 9.42 24.30 2.55
N LEU A 20 8.30 23.76 3.03
CA LEU A 20 7.18 24.54 3.54
C LEU A 20 7.36 24.74 5.05
N SER A 21 7.16 25.97 5.54
CA SER A 21 7.34 26.31 6.96
C SER A 21 6.21 25.79 7.86
N ALA A 22 4.96 25.84 7.37
CA ALA A 22 3.79 25.38 8.13
C ALA A 22 3.47 23.88 7.91
N THR A 23 3.67 23.37 6.69
CA THR A 23 3.32 21.99 6.30
C THR A 23 4.46 21.26 5.61
N PRO A 24 5.61 21.03 6.27
CA PRO A 24 6.74 20.35 5.64
C PRO A 24 6.35 18.95 5.13
N GLY A 25 6.68 18.65 3.88
CA GLY A 25 6.47 17.32 3.31
C GLY A 25 7.17 16.22 4.12
N ARG A 26 6.55 15.04 4.15
CA ARG A 26 7.06 13.83 4.81
C ARG A 26 6.95 12.65 3.82
N ILE A 27 7.89 11.72 3.90
CA ILE A 27 7.74 10.40 3.27
C ILE A 27 7.08 9.50 4.32
N LYS A 28 5.83 9.12 4.09
CA LYS A 28 5.06 8.24 4.98
C LYS A 28 5.22 6.76 4.63
N TRP A 29 5.31 6.48 3.33
CA TRP A 29 5.50 5.16 2.74
C TRP A 29 6.19 5.34 1.39
N VAL A 30 6.65 4.23 0.81
CA VAL A 30 7.40 4.22 -0.45
C VAL A 30 6.55 3.67 -1.60
N ILE A 31 6.74 2.42 -1.95
CA ILE A 31 5.93 1.62 -2.85
C ILE A 31 5.13 0.64 -1.99
N LYS A 32 4.01 0.14 -2.50
CA LYS A 32 3.28 -0.96 -1.89
C LYS A 32 2.89 -1.96 -2.97
N PRO A 33 2.70 -3.24 -2.63
CA PRO A 33 2.11 -4.21 -3.53
C PRO A 33 0.77 -3.74 -4.08
N VAL A 34 0.44 -4.15 -5.30
CA VAL A 34 -0.83 -3.78 -5.94
C VAL A 34 -2.01 -4.27 -5.09
N GLY A 35 -2.88 -3.35 -4.68
CA GLY A 35 -4.03 -3.66 -3.85
C GLY A 35 -3.72 -3.98 -2.38
N ALA A 36 -2.53 -3.64 -1.87
CA ALA A 36 -2.18 -3.82 -0.46
C ALA A 36 -3.18 -3.16 0.51
N ASP A 37 -3.74 -2.01 0.11
CA ASP A 37 -4.66 -1.21 0.93
C ASP A 37 -6.13 -1.35 0.51
N ASN A 38 -6.45 -2.28 -0.41
CA ASN A 38 -7.81 -2.46 -0.94
C ASN A 38 -8.85 -2.73 0.16
N ASP A 39 -8.51 -3.59 1.13
CA ASP A 39 -9.44 -3.91 2.23
C ASP A 39 -9.77 -2.67 3.08
N PHE A 40 -8.74 -1.84 3.37
CA PHE A 40 -8.91 -0.58 4.09
C PHE A 40 -9.80 0.39 3.30
N VAL A 41 -9.61 0.51 1.99
CA VAL A 41 -10.41 1.43 1.17
C VAL A 41 -11.85 0.93 1.01
N PHE A 42 -12.02 -0.35 0.64
CA PHE A 42 -13.32 -0.93 0.36
C PHE A 42 -14.22 -0.95 1.58
N ARG A 43 -13.68 -1.33 2.75
CA ARG A 43 -14.47 -1.34 3.99
C ARG A 43 -14.56 0.04 4.62
N GLY A 44 -13.43 0.74 4.71
CA GLY A 44 -13.32 1.98 5.48
C GLY A 44 -13.93 3.20 4.79
N PHE A 45 -13.75 3.34 3.47
CA PHE A 45 -14.27 4.49 2.71
C PHE A 45 -15.51 4.16 1.90
N LEU A 46 -15.61 2.95 1.34
CA LEU A 46 -16.74 2.57 0.48
C LEU A 46 -17.84 1.79 1.20
N GLY A 47 -17.60 1.36 2.45
CA GLY A 47 -18.59 0.63 3.23
C GLY A 47 -18.95 -0.76 2.71
N LEU A 48 -18.11 -1.36 1.86
CA LEU A 48 -18.37 -2.68 1.29
C LEU A 48 -18.28 -3.76 2.37
N GLY A 49 -19.32 -4.59 2.44
CA GLY A 49 -19.38 -5.73 3.35
C GLY A 49 -18.43 -6.87 2.93
N PRO A 50 -18.06 -7.77 3.85
CA PRO A 50 -17.14 -8.87 3.55
C PRO A 50 -17.66 -9.82 2.46
N ASP A 51 -18.97 -10.04 2.38
CA ASP A 51 -19.55 -10.94 1.37
C ASP A 51 -19.61 -10.29 -0.01
N GLU A 52 -19.80 -8.98 -0.08
CA GLU A 52 -19.71 -8.23 -1.33
C GLU A 52 -18.27 -8.21 -1.85
N ILE A 53 -17.28 -7.98 -0.99
CA ILE A 53 -15.86 -8.06 -1.35
C ILE A 53 -15.53 -9.46 -1.90
N LYS A 54 -15.90 -10.53 -1.19
CA LYS A 54 -15.69 -11.91 -1.67
C LYS A 54 -16.36 -12.16 -3.02
N ARG A 55 -17.58 -11.64 -3.23
CA ARG A 55 -18.29 -11.77 -4.50
C ARG A 55 -17.52 -11.09 -5.63
N LEU A 56 -17.11 -9.85 -5.44
CA LEU A 56 -16.35 -9.08 -6.43
C LEU A 56 -14.97 -9.70 -6.72
N GLU A 57 -14.30 -10.30 -5.72
CA GLU A 57 -13.07 -11.06 -5.89
C GLU A 57 -13.28 -12.32 -6.75
N ARG A 58 -14.35 -13.08 -6.49
CA ARG A 58 -14.71 -14.27 -7.31
C ARG A 58 -15.06 -13.90 -8.74
N GLU A 59 -15.71 -12.77 -8.95
CA GLU A 59 -16.05 -12.25 -10.28
C GLU A 59 -14.83 -11.65 -11.00
N GLY A 60 -13.68 -11.52 -10.31
CA GLY A 60 -12.45 -10.95 -10.88
C GLY A 60 -12.51 -9.44 -11.09
N ILE A 61 -13.50 -8.75 -10.51
CA ILE A 61 -13.70 -7.30 -10.62
C ILE A 61 -12.69 -6.55 -9.74
N ILE A 62 -12.43 -7.08 -8.55
CA ILE A 62 -11.40 -6.58 -7.64
C ILE A 62 -10.42 -7.71 -7.32
N GLY A 63 -9.22 -7.34 -6.86
CA GLY A 63 -8.22 -8.31 -6.47
C GLY A 63 -7.00 -7.65 -5.88
N ARG A 64 -5.91 -8.41 -5.78
CA ARG A 64 -4.59 -7.93 -5.36
C ARG A 64 -3.58 -8.22 -6.47
N TRP A 65 -2.30 -8.02 -6.15
CA TRP A 65 -1.18 -8.28 -7.03
C TRP A 65 -1.24 -9.62 -7.76
N ALA A 66 -0.83 -9.62 -9.02
CA ALA A 66 -0.51 -10.83 -9.75
C ALA A 66 0.87 -11.37 -9.34
N ASP A 67 1.17 -12.62 -9.68
CA ASP A 67 2.53 -13.17 -9.53
C ASP A 67 3.47 -12.60 -10.61
N LYS A 68 3.75 -11.29 -10.49
CA LYS A 68 4.56 -10.50 -11.41
C LYS A 68 5.53 -9.63 -10.62
N PRO A 69 6.81 -9.57 -11.02
CA PRO A 69 7.78 -8.66 -10.40
C PRO A 69 7.27 -7.22 -10.36
N GLY A 70 7.43 -6.56 -9.21
CA GLY A 70 6.99 -5.18 -8.99
C GLY A 70 5.51 -5.02 -8.62
N GLN A 71 4.69 -6.07 -8.74
CA GLN A 71 3.30 -6.04 -8.25
C GLN A 71 3.14 -6.73 -6.90
N LYS A 72 3.82 -7.87 -6.71
CA LYS A 72 3.72 -8.70 -5.51
C LYS A 72 4.64 -8.21 -4.38
N PRO A 73 4.29 -8.50 -3.11
CA PRO A 73 5.19 -8.27 -1.99
C PRO A 73 6.44 -9.15 -2.05
N PRO A 74 7.47 -8.82 -1.26
CA PRO A 74 8.58 -9.73 -1.00
C PRO A 74 8.10 -11.08 -0.46
N ASP A 75 8.87 -12.13 -0.72
CA ASP A 75 8.59 -13.46 -0.20
C ASP A 75 8.59 -13.44 1.34
N GLY A 76 7.61 -14.12 1.96
CA GLY A 76 7.48 -14.17 3.42
C GLY A 76 6.91 -12.92 4.08
N TRP A 77 6.46 -11.92 3.31
CA TRP A 77 5.85 -10.70 3.88
C TRP A 77 4.60 -11.01 4.72
N SER A 78 4.62 -10.57 5.98
CA SER A 78 3.55 -10.77 6.97
C SER A 78 2.32 -9.90 6.75
N GLY A 79 2.39 -8.91 5.85
CA GLY A 79 1.38 -7.86 5.69
C GLY A 79 1.66 -6.58 6.48
N GLU A 80 2.84 -6.46 7.10
CA GLU A 80 3.31 -5.24 7.74
C GLU A 80 3.35 -4.07 6.72
N GLY A 81 2.94 -2.86 7.13
CA GLY A 81 2.84 -1.72 6.20
C GLY A 81 1.57 -1.66 5.34
N LYS A 82 0.59 -2.55 5.57
CA LYS A 82 -0.79 -2.39 5.08
C LYS A 82 -1.52 -1.28 5.86
N ALA A 83 -2.27 -0.47 5.11
CA ALA A 83 -3.06 0.71 5.48
C ALA A 83 -2.26 1.90 6.07
N LEU A 84 -2.39 3.06 5.38
CA LEU A 84 -1.67 4.34 5.55
C LEU A 84 -0.15 4.22 5.66
#